data_AF-A0A133VEG9-F1
#
_entry.id   AF-A0A133VEG9-F1
#
_cell.length_a   1.000
_cell.length_b   1.000
_cell.length_c   1.000
_cell.angle_alpha   90.00
_cell.angle_beta   90.00
_cell.angle_gamma   90.00
#
_symmetry.space_group_name_H-M   'P 1'
#
loop_
_entity.id
_entity.type
_entity.pdbx_description
1 polymer ?
#
loop_
_entity_poly.entity_id
_entity_poly.type
_entity_poly.pdbx_seq_one_letter_code
_entity_poly.pdbx_strand_id
1 'polypeptide(L)'
;MYNSILYIGPEGEILGTHRKINITVQELLYHTRGGGGDNLKVFDTDLGKLSGLICGEHYQPTLMQYILTQGSQVNCSLWPGYFDYPGAYSLKTIIPAMTKGVCIAGQLFAVLSSCYVPENERPDDFYRNNAFDQIFGGSCIINPVGETVAGPVYDEETIIYHDIDLGTIPLAKSVVNLTGIYSRWDLINLNVRQKQYEPLQPLETTETEKTVEHEISSKQVEELKAKIEKIEEKLQTEEEE
;
A
#
# COMPACT_ATOMS: atom_id res chain seq x y z
N MET A 1 -13.42 15.63 -0.80
CA MET A 1 -11.99 15.70 -0.41
C MET A 1 -11.48 14.29 -0.19
N TYR A 2 -10.18 13.99 -0.28
CA TYR A 2 -9.65 12.64 -0.03
C TYR A 2 -8.59 12.66 1.07
N ASN A 3 -8.58 11.65 1.94
CA ASN A 3 -7.43 11.35 2.79
C ASN A 3 -6.45 10.50 1.97
N SER A 4 -5.21 10.97 1.80
CA SER A 4 -4.28 10.37 0.85
C SER A 4 -2.83 10.39 1.33
N ILE A 5 -2.06 9.38 0.90
CA ILE A 5 -0.59 9.37 0.88
C ILE A 5 -0.15 9.89 -0.49
N LEU A 6 0.88 10.75 -0.49
CA LEU A 6 1.60 11.15 -1.69
C LEU A 6 3.00 10.52 -1.64
N TYR A 7 3.37 9.80 -2.69
CA TYR A 7 4.71 9.22 -2.82
C TYR A 7 5.55 10.11 -3.74
N ILE A 8 6.66 10.59 -3.21
CA ILE A 8 7.59 11.51 -3.88
C ILE A 8 8.93 10.80 -3.98
N GLY A 9 9.50 10.76 -5.18
CA GLY A 9 10.82 10.19 -5.44
C GLY A 9 11.96 11.13 -5.05
N PRO A 10 13.21 10.63 -5.07
CA PRO A 10 14.37 11.37 -4.59
C PRO A 10 14.68 12.63 -5.40
N GLU A 11 14.26 12.70 -6.68
CA GLU A 11 14.44 13.86 -7.55
C GLU A 11 13.21 14.79 -7.55
N GLY A 12 12.26 14.56 -6.63
CA GLY A 12 11.05 15.37 -6.46
C GLY A 12 9.89 15.00 -7.39
N GLU A 13 10.03 13.94 -8.19
CA GLU A 13 8.96 13.42 -9.02
C GLU A 13 7.83 12.77 -8.20
N ILE A 14 6.59 12.92 -8.64
CA ILE A 14 5.45 12.24 -7.99
C ILE A 14 5.36 10.82 -8.54
N LEU A 15 5.63 9.84 -7.68
CA LEU A 15 5.49 8.42 -8.03
C LEU A 15 4.02 8.01 -8.11
N GLY A 16 3.20 8.56 -7.23
CA GLY A 16 1.76 8.33 -7.23
C GLY A 16 1.09 8.73 -5.91
N THR A 17 -0.19 8.39 -5.81
CA THR A 17 -0.99 8.66 -4.61
C THR A 17 -1.76 7.43 -4.18
N HIS A 18 -1.92 7.25 -2.88
CA HIS A 18 -2.83 6.26 -2.30
C HIS A 18 -3.93 6.97 -1.50
N ARG A 19 -5.17 6.91 -1.96
CA ARG A 19 -6.35 7.47 -1.28
C ARG A 19 -6.96 6.39 -0.38
N LYS A 20 -7.21 6.71 0.89
CA LYS A 20 -7.78 5.80 1.89
C LYS A 20 -9.05 5.13 1.36
N ILE A 21 -9.02 3.80 1.21
CA ILE A 21 -10.05 2.96 0.59
C ILE A 21 -11.35 2.98 1.41
N ASN A 22 -11.24 2.88 2.73
CA ASN A 22 -12.36 2.91 3.65
C ASN A 22 -12.19 4.06 4.65
N ILE A 23 -13.01 5.10 4.47
CA ILE A 23 -13.09 6.24 5.38
C ILE A 23 -13.79 5.83 6.68
N THR A 24 -13.25 6.26 7.83
CA THR A 24 -13.69 5.80 9.14
C THR A 24 -14.75 6.73 9.73
N VAL A 25 -15.99 6.24 9.87
CA VAL A 25 -17.13 6.86 10.58
C VAL A 25 -17.23 8.38 10.38
N GLN A 26 -16.74 9.20 11.32
CA GLN A 26 -16.89 10.66 11.28
C GLN A 26 -16.12 11.31 10.12
N GLU A 27 -15.02 10.69 9.68
CA GLU A 27 -14.26 11.15 8.53
C GLU A 27 -15.10 11.16 7.24
N LEU A 28 -16.20 10.38 7.16
CA LEU A 28 -17.09 10.31 6.00
C LEU A 28 -17.78 11.64 5.69
N LEU A 29 -17.89 12.53 6.68
CA LEU A 29 -18.45 13.87 6.48
C LEU A 29 -17.60 14.73 5.56
N TYR A 30 -16.30 14.45 5.46
CA TYR A 30 -15.34 15.28 4.74
C TYR A 30 -14.63 14.52 3.61
N HIS A 31 -14.36 13.22 3.83
CA HIS A 31 -13.57 12.41 2.92
C HIS A 31 -14.41 11.45 2.08
N THR A 32 -14.05 11.39 0.79
CA THR A 32 -14.52 10.41 -0.18
C THR A 32 -13.65 9.15 -0.10
N ARG A 33 -14.25 7.98 -0.34
CA ARG A 33 -13.56 6.69 -0.39
C ARG A 33 -12.58 6.64 -1.57
N GLY A 34 -11.42 6.06 -1.35
CA GLY A 34 -10.48 5.67 -2.40
C GLY A 34 -11.10 4.65 -3.35
N GLY A 35 -10.76 4.76 -4.64
CA GLY A 35 -11.22 3.85 -5.69
C GLY A 35 -10.36 2.59 -5.81
N GLY A 36 -10.78 1.69 -6.72
CA GLY A 36 -9.95 0.59 -7.20
C GLY A 36 -8.89 1.07 -8.20
N GLY A 37 -8.43 0.18 -9.08
CA GLY A 37 -7.43 0.54 -10.08
C GLY A 37 -6.04 0.73 -9.49
N ASP A 38 -5.40 1.86 -9.79
CA ASP A 38 -4.03 2.16 -9.41
C ASP A 38 -3.84 2.73 -8.00
N ASN A 39 -4.90 2.81 -7.22
CA ASN A 39 -4.91 3.51 -5.95
C ASN A 39 -4.17 2.77 -4.82
N LEU A 40 -4.18 1.43 -4.78
CA LEU A 40 -3.49 0.64 -3.74
C LEU A 40 -2.31 -0.13 -4.37
N LYS A 41 -1.17 0.56 -4.48
CA LYS A 41 0.04 0.07 -5.15
C LYS A 41 1.23 -0.01 -4.22
N VAL A 42 2.14 -0.93 -4.54
CA VAL A 42 3.50 -0.97 -3.99
C VAL A 42 4.45 -0.34 -5.00
N PHE A 43 5.27 0.61 -4.56
CA PHE A 43 6.25 1.30 -5.39
C PHE A 43 7.60 0.62 -5.27
N ASP A 44 8.19 0.22 -6.40
CA ASP A 44 9.55 -0.32 -6.46
C ASP A 44 10.54 0.84 -6.50
N THR A 45 11.39 0.94 -5.48
CA THR A 45 12.34 2.06 -5.32
C THR A 45 13.71 1.51 -4.97
N ASP A 46 14.74 2.34 -5.06
CA ASP A 46 16.10 1.98 -4.64
C ASP A 46 16.21 1.67 -3.12
N LEU A 47 15.22 2.10 -2.33
CA LEU A 47 15.09 1.80 -0.90
C LEU A 47 14.30 0.51 -0.63
N GLY A 48 13.87 -0.20 -1.67
CA GLY A 48 13.00 -1.37 -1.61
C GLY A 48 11.55 -1.08 -2.03
N LYS A 49 10.72 -2.11 -1.92
CA LYS A 49 9.30 -2.06 -2.30
C LYS A 49 8.45 -1.44 -1.19
N LEU A 50 8.00 -0.20 -1.42
CA LEU A 50 7.28 0.62 -0.45
C LEU A 50 5.76 0.47 -0.60
N SER A 51 5.07 0.20 0.50
CA SER A 51 3.62 0.29 0.62
C SER A 51 3.21 1.32 1.67
N GLY A 52 1.92 1.63 1.73
CA GLY A 52 1.38 2.45 2.80
C GLY A 52 -0.07 2.10 3.08
N LEU A 53 -0.43 2.16 4.35
CA LEU A 53 -1.80 1.97 4.83
C LEU A 53 -2.15 3.10 5.79
N ILE A 54 -3.39 3.57 5.72
CA ILE A 54 -3.88 4.70 6.50
C ILE A 54 -4.88 4.19 7.55
N CYS A 55 -4.50 4.31 8.82
CA CYS A 55 -5.36 4.15 9.99
C CYS A 55 -6.19 2.85 9.90
N GLY A 56 -7.51 2.98 9.71
CA GLY A 56 -8.44 1.86 9.67
C GLY A 56 -8.19 0.81 8.59
N GLU A 57 -7.39 1.10 7.58
CA GLU A 57 -7.03 0.10 6.55
C GLU A 57 -6.22 -1.07 7.12
N HIS A 58 -5.50 -0.86 8.22
CA HIS A 58 -4.79 -1.93 8.92
C HIS A 58 -5.75 -3.00 9.48
N TYR A 59 -7.04 -2.67 9.71
CA TYR A 59 -8.05 -3.67 10.12
C TYR A 59 -8.58 -4.51 8.95
N GLN A 60 -8.23 -4.19 7.70
CA GLN A 60 -8.80 -4.85 6.53
C GLN A 60 -7.83 -5.91 6.00
N PRO A 61 -8.05 -7.21 6.29
CA PRO A 61 -7.08 -8.25 5.93
C PRO A 61 -6.89 -8.41 4.42
N THR A 62 -7.92 -8.08 3.62
CA THR A 62 -7.85 -8.14 2.16
C THR A 62 -6.94 -7.06 1.57
N LEU A 63 -6.93 -5.85 2.12
CA LEU A 63 -6.02 -4.79 1.69
C LEU A 63 -4.58 -5.14 2.09
N MET A 64 -4.40 -5.63 3.31
CA MET A 64 -3.12 -6.16 3.77
C MET A 64 -2.63 -7.27 2.83
N GLN A 65 -3.43 -8.31 2.58
CA GLN A 65 -3.05 -9.39 1.66
C GLN A 65 -2.65 -8.86 0.28
N TYR A 66 -3.36 -7.87 -0.26
CA TYR A 66 -3.05 -7.33 -1.58
C TYR A 66 -1.70 -6.59 -1.64
N ILE A 67 -1.31 -5.83 -0.62
CA ILE A 67 0.03 -5.21 -0.60
C ILE A 67 1.14 -6.25 -0.39
N LEU A 68 0.84 -7.35 0.32
CA LEU A 68 1.78 -8.45 0.51
C LEU A 68 2.00 -9.22 -0.80
N THR A 69 0.95 -9.50 -1.58
CA THR A 69 1.09 -10.19 -2.87
C THR A 69 1.83 -9.35 -3.91
N GLN A 70 1.80 -8.02 -3.77
CA GLN A 70 2.63 -7.10 -4.56
C GLN A 70 4.10 -7.05 -4.11
N GLY A 71 4.45 -7.73 -3.02
CA GLY A 71 5.82 -7.87 -2.54
C GLY A 71 6.30 -6.73 -1.65
N SER A 72 5.41 -6.06 -0.90
CA SER A 72 5.81 -5.02 0.04
C SER A 72 6.93 -5.48 0.99
N GLN A 73 7.93 -4.62 1.17
CA GLN A 73 9.09 -4.82 2.04
C GLN A 73 9.14 -3.81 3.19
N VAL A 74 8.67 -2.58 2.94
CA VAL A 74 8.54 -1.53 3.95
C VAL A 74 7.16 -0.90 3.83
N ASN A 75 6.40 -0.92 4.93
CA ASN A 75 5.09 -0.31 5.00
C ASN A 75 5.12 1.00 5.80
N CYS A 76 4.75 2.10 5.15
CA CYS A 76 4.41 3.35 5.81
C CYS A 76 3.08 3.18 6.55
N SER A 77 3.14 2.92 7.85
CA SER A 77 1.96 2.69 8.70
C SER A 77 1.51 4.00 9.33
N LEU A 78 0.49 4.64 8.75
CA LEU A 78 0.12 6.00 9.09
C LEU A 78 -1.11 6.03 10.01
N TRP A 79 -0.98 6.66 11.17
CA TRP A 79 -2.02 6.71 12.21
C TRP A 79 -2.26 8.13 12.73
N PRO A 80 -3.50 8.47 13.17
CA PRO A 80 -3.86 9.83 13.57
C PRO A 80 -3.42 10.23 15.00
N GLY A 81 -2.74 9.36 15.76
CA GLY A 81 -2.33 9.65 17.15
C GLY A 81 -3.43 9.67 18.20
N TYR A 82 -4.68 9.46 17.80
CA TYR A 82 -5.90 9.82 18.54
C TYR A 82 -6.45 8.69 19.44
N PHE A 83 -7.50 8.95 20.24
CA PHE A 83 -8.36 8.01 21.00
C PHE A 83 -7.70 7.13 22.09
N ASP A 84 -7.82 7.55 23.35
CA ASP A 84 -7.72 6.66 24.50
C ASP A 84 -8.97 6.83 25.38
N TYR A 85 -9.95 5.91 25.24
CA TYR A 85 -11.17 5.93 26.05
C TYR A 85 -11.10 4.82 27.11
N PRO A 86 -10.85 5.16 28.39
CA PRO A 86 -10.74 4.18 29.45
C PRO A 86 -11.97 3.27 29.52
N GLY A 87 -11.76 1.94 29.49
CA GLY A 87 -12.82 0.94 29.53
C GLY A 87 -13.48 0.62 28.19
N ALA A 88 -13.01 1.20 27.07
CA ALA A 88 -13.49 0.88 25.73
C ALA A 88 -12.34 0.67 24.74
N TYR A 89 -12.05 1.67 23.92
CA TYR A 89 -11.15 1.59 22.76
C TYR A 89 -9.91 2.43 23.01
N SER A 90 -8.74 1.81 22.95
CA SER A 90 -7.46 2.48 23.14
C SER A 90 -6.58 2.26 21.92
N LEU A 91 -6.33 3.33 21.16
CA LEU A 91 -5.42 3.27 20.04
C LEU A 91 -3.96 3.08 20.48
N LYS A 92 -3.60 3.39 21.74
CA LYS A 92 -2.29 3.00 22.31
C LYS A 92 -2.05 1.48 22.25
N THR A 93 -3.11 0.70 22.41
CA THR A 93 -3.05 -0.78 22.28
C THR A 93 -3.14 -1.19 20.81
N ILE A 94 -4.05 -0.58 20.07
CA ILE A 94 -4.46 -1.12 18.77
C ILE A 94 -3.49 -0.72 17.65
N ILE A 95 -2.99 0.52 17.64
CA ILE A 95 -2.02 1.00 16.65
C ILE A 95 -0.81 0.06 16.55
N PRO A 96 -0.08 -0.25 17.65
CA PRO A 96 1.04 -1.16 17.58
C PRO A 96 0.60 -2.59 17.29
N ALA A 97 -0.53 -3.06 17.83
CA ALA A 97 -1.00 -4.43 17.58
C ALA A 97 -1.30 -4.69 16.09
N MET A 98 -2.03 -3.78 15.44
CA MET A 98 -2.39 -3.93 14.03
C MET A 98 -1.17 -3.77 13.13
N THR A 99 -0.29 -2.82 13.44
CA THR A 99 0.95 -2.61 12.66
C THR A 99 1.90 -3.80 12.79
N LYS A 100 2.08 -4.33 14.01
CA LYS A 100 2.85 -5.58 14.24
C LYS A 100 2.21 -6.76 13.52
N GLY A 101 0.89 -6.85 13.51
CA GLY A 101 0.15 -7.85 12.75
C GLY A 101 0.53 -7.84 11.26
N VAL A 102 0.58 -6.66 10.63
CA VAL A 102 1.03 -6.51 9.24
C VAL A 102 2.49 -6.95 9.08
N CYS A 103 3.39 -6.51 9.97
CA CYS A 103 4.82 -6.86 9.91
C CYS A 103 5.05 -8.36 10.03
N ILE A 104 4.41 -9.01 11.02
CA ILE A 104 4.54 -10.45 11.29
C ILE A 104 3.92 -11.26 10.15
N ALA A 105 2.75 -10.86 9.64
CA ALA A 105 2.08 -11.57 8.56
C ALA A 105 2.85 -11.45 7.24
N GLY A 106 3.36 -10.26 6.92
CA GLY A 106 4.08 -9.96 5.69
C GLY A 106 5.58 -10.20 5.71
N GLN A 107 6.13 -10.41 6.90
CA GLN A 107 7.56 -10.44 7.19
C GLN A 107 8.25 -9.23 6.56
N LEU A 108 7.74 -8.03 6.89
CA LEU A 108 8.16 -6.75 6.35
C LEU A 108 8.41 -5.75 7.49
N PHE A 109 9.15 -4.68 7.19
CA PHE A 109 9.34 -3.59 8.15
C PHE A 109 8.14 -2.63 8.10
N ALA A 110 7.80 -2.02 9.22
CA ALA A 110 6.90 -0.86 9.23
C ALA A 110 7.57 0.35 9.86
N VAL A 111 7.42 1.49 9.19
CA VAL A 111 7.63 2.80 9.79
C VAL A 111 6.26 3.28 10.23
N LEU A 112 6.01 3.17 11.52
CA LEU A 112 4.76 3.62 12.14
C LEU A 112 4.89 5.10 12.46
N SER A 113 4.12 5.92 11.76
CA SER A 113 4.00 7.35 12.03
C SER A 113 2.64 7.64 12.65
N SER A 114 2.66 8.19 13.85
CA SER A 114 1.48 8.55 14.62
C SER A 114 1.59 10.00 15.10
N CYS A 115 0.57 10.80 14.82
CA CYS A 115 0.61 12.24 15.09
C CYS A 115 0.76 12.54 16.59
N TYR A 116 1.54 13.58 16.93
CA TYR A 116 1.60 14.20 18.24
C TYR A 116 1.36 15.71 18.06
N VAL A 117 0.56 16.32 18.92
CA VAL A 117 0.36 17.78 18.95
C VAL A 117 0.77 18.31 20.32
N PRO A 118 1.89 19.07 20.40
CA PRO A 118 2.36 19.68 21.64
C PRO A 118 1.29 20.56 22.28
N GLU A 119 1.21 20.55 23.61
CA GLU A 119 0.17 21.29 24.34
C GLU A 119 0.18 22.80 24.03
N ASN A 120 1.37 23.39 23.92
CA ASN A 120 1.57 24.81 23.61
C ASN A 120 1.24 25.19 22.15
N GLU A 121 1.05 24.22 21.26
CA GLU A 121 0.65 24.45 19.87
C GLU A 121 -0.83 24.20 19.62
N ARG A 122 -1.57 23.76 20.64
CA ARG A 122 -3.01 23.55 20.54
C ARG A 122 -3.70 24.90 20.45
N PRO A 123 -4.56 25.13 19.43
CA PRO A 123 -5.25 26.41 19.31
C PRO A 123 -6.25 26.62 20.46
N ASP A 124 -6.12 27.76 21.16
CA ASP A 124 -6.99 28.13 22.28
C ASP A 124 -8.39 28.59 21.83
N ASP A 125 -8.52 29.08 20.60
CA ASP A 125 -9.72 29.68 20.02
C ASP A 125 -10.48 28.76 19.05
N PHE A 126 -10.23 27.45 19.14
CA PHE A 126 -10.83 26.47 18.23
C PHE A 126 -12.00 25.72 18.88
N TYR A 127 -12.78 24.99 18.06
CA TYR A 127 -13.97 24.29 18.54
C TYR A 127 -13.69 23.43 19.77
N ARG A 128 -14.56 23.51 20.79
CA ARG A 128 -14.38 22.86 22.10
C ARG A 128 -14.25 21.33 22.05
N ASN A 129 -14.54 20.69 20.91
CA ASN A 129 -14.46 19.24 20.71
C ASN A 129 -13.37 18.86 19.69
N ASN A 130 -12.20 19.49 19.80
CA ASN A 130 -11.11 19.37 18.83
C ASN A 130 -10.14 18.21 19.11
N ALA A 131 -10.24 17.59 20.29
CA ALA A 131 -9.57 16.35 20.66
C ALA A 131 -8.03 16.36 20.52
N PHE A 132 -7.42 17.56 20.44
CA PHE A 132 -5.98 17.74 20.34
C PHE A 132 -5.24 17.21 21.58
N ASP A 133 -5.92 17.15 22.73
CA ASP A 133 -5.43 16.58 23.99
C ASP A 133 -5.24 15.05 23.94
N GLN A 134 -5.83 14.39 22.96
CA GLN A 134 -5.78 12.94 22.79
C GLN A 134 -4.82 12.50 21.68
N ILE A 135 -4.00 13.41 21.14
CA ILE A 135 -3.04 13.15 20.06
C ILE A 135 -1.64 12.99 20.67
N PHE A 136 -1.33 11.78 21.14
CA PHE A 136 -0.17 11.50 22.01
C PHE A 136 1.04 10.88 21.29
N GLY A 137 1.04 10.76 19.96
CA GLY A 137 2.11 10.11 19.21
C GLY A 137 2.00 8.58 19.19
N GLY A 138 3.11 7.90 19.44
CA GLY A 138 3.26 6.45 19.33
C GLY A 138 4.04 5.99 18.10
N SER A 139 4.75 6.91 17.43
CA SER A 139 5.60 6.60 16.29
C SER A 139 6.71 5.63 16.69
N CYS A 140 7.00 4.65 15.84
CA CYS A 140 8.03 3.65 16.06
C CYS A 140 8.44 2.94 14.76
N ILE A 141 9.53 2.20 14.80
CA ILE A 141 9.95 1.31 13.70
C ILE A 141 9.83 -0.14 14.19
N ILE A 142 9.20 -0.98 13.37
CA ILE A 142 8.92 -2.39 13.68
C ILE A 142 9.58 -3.27 12.63
N ASN A 143 10.25 -4.33 13.07
CA ASN A 143 10.95 -5.27 12.20
C ASN A 143 10.03 -6.41 11.68
N PRO A 144 10.51 -7.23 10.73
CA PRO A 144 9.74 -8.35 10.14
C PRO A 144 9.21 -9.40 11.12
N VAL A 145 9.76 -9.49 12.33
CA VAL A 145 9.30 -10.42 13.37
C VAL A 145 8.36 -9.76 14.39
N GLY A 146 8.01 -8.48 14.19
CA GLY A 146 7.07 -7.73 15.02
C GLY A 146 7.68 -7.07 16.26
N GLU A 147 9.00 -7.06 16.38
CA GLU A 147 9.69 -6.35 17.45
C GLU A 147 9.80 -4.86 17.11
N THR A 148 9.62 -4.03 18.13
CA THR A 148 9.85 -2.59 18.00
C THR A 148 11.34 -2.33 18.16
N VAL A 149 11.99 -1.84 17.11
CA VAL A 149 13.45 -1.65 17.06
C VAL A 149 13.88 -0.19 17.30
N ALA A 150 12.95 0.76 17.19
CA ALA A 150 13.13 2.14 17.60
C ALA A 150 11.78 2.75 18.03
N GLY A 151 11.80 3.60 19.07
CA GLY A 151 10.58 4.08 19.75
C GLY A 151 9.95 3.00 20.67
N PRO A 152 8.64 3.05 20.96
CA PRO A 152 7.70 4.10 20.57
C PRO A 152 7.92 5.40 21.34
N VAL A 153 7.72 6.53 20.67
CA VAL A 153 7.79 7.86 21.29
C VAL A 153 6.38 8.38 21.51
N TYR A 154 6.09 8.79 22.73
CA TYR A 154 4.81 9.38 23.13
C TYR A 154 5.04 10.75 23.76
N ASP A 155 4.06 11.62 23.60
CA ASP A 155 3.98 12.92 24.29
C ASP A 155 5.20 13.85 24.05
N GLU A 156 5.94 13.63 22.97
CA GLU A 156 7.13 14.39 22.60
C GLU A 156 7.29 14.45 21.07
N GLU A 157 7.67 15.62 20.55
CA GLU A 157 8.06 15.77 19.15
C GLU A 157 9.48 15.23 18.95
N THR A 158 9.66 14.29 18.03
CA THR A 158 10.94 13.58 17.88
C THR A 158 11.11 13.07 16.47
N ILE A 159 12.37 13.00 16.03
CA ILE A 159 12.75 12.25 14.83
C ILE A 159 13.32 10.90 15.25
N ILE A 160 12.70 9.82 14.78
CA ILE A 160 13.12 8.44 15.08
C ILE A 160 13.98 7.93 13.92
N TYR A 161 15.14 7.37 14.25
CA TYR A 161 16.07 6.79 13.29
C TYR A 161 16.32 5.32 13.58
N HIS A 162 16.45 4.51 12.53
CA HIS A 162 16.93 3.13 12.61
C HIS A 162 17.44 2.67 11.25
N ASP A 163 18.51 1.87 11.23
CA ASP A 163 19.00 1.24 10.01
C ASP A 163 18.18 -0.01 9.68
N ILE A 164 17.67 -0.09 8.45
CA ILE A 164 16.85 -1.22 8.00
C ILE A 164 17.67 -2.09 7.06
N ASP A 165 17.89 -3.35 7.46
CA ASP A 165 18.45 -4.39 6.59
C ASP A 165 17.33 -5.22 5.95
N LEU A 166 17.08 -4.96 4.66
CA LEU A 166 16.10 -5.71 3.87
C LEU A 166 16.50 -7.19 3.67
N GLY A 167 17.77 -7.55 3.90
CA GLY A 167 18.26 -8.94 3.88
C GLY A 167 17.64 -9.81 4.97
N THR A 168 17.07 -9.21 6.02
CA THR A 168 16.36 -9.93 7.08
C THR A 168 14.98 -10.44 6.64
N ILE A 169 14.37 -9.84 5.61
CA ILE A 169 13.05 -10.22 5.08
C ILE A 169 13.04 -11.66 4.53
N PRO A 170 13.94 -12.07 3.60
CA PRO A 170 13.96 -13.45 3.12
C PRO A 170 14.25 -14.46 4.25
N LEU A 171 15.05 -14.08 5.25
CA LEU A 171 15.31 -14.92 6.43
C LEU A 171 14.03 -15.11 7.25
N ALA A 172 13.27 -14.04 7.53
CA ALA A 172 11.98 -14.14 8.21
C ALA A 172 10.96 -14.97 7.39
N LYS A 173 10.93 -14.77 6.06
CA LYS A 173 10.08 -15.54 5.14
C LYS A 173 10.49 -17.02 5.03
N SER A 174 11.73 -17.39 5.40
CA SER A 174 12.13 -18.80 5.42
C SER A 174 11.38 -19.60 6.50
N VAL A 175 10.87 -18.93 7.54
CA VAL A 175 10.09 -19.54 8.62
C VAL A 175 8.60 -19.55 8.28
N VAL A 176 8.03 -18.38 7.95
CA VAL A 176 6.62 -18.22 7.58
C VAL A 176 6.53 -17.33 6.35
N ASN A 177 5.87 -17.78 5.27
CA ASN A 177 5.73 -17.00 4.03
C ASN A 177 4.32 -17.15 3.45
N LEU A 178 3.47 -16.19 3.78
CA LEU A 178 2.05 -16.18 3.37
C LEU A 178 1.84 -16.16 1.86
N THR A 179 2.73 -15.51 1.11
CA THR A 179 2.62 -15.39 -0.36
C THR A 179 3.39 -16.50 -1.10
N GLY A 180 4.09 -17.37 -0.37
CA GLY A 180 4.88 -18.47 -0.90
C GLY A 180 4.39 -19.82 -0.38
N ILE A 181 5.23 -20.53 0.38
CA ILE A 181 4.98 -21.91 0.80
C ILE A 181 3.74 -22.11 1.70
N TYR A 182 3.24 -21.05 2.37
CA TYR A 182 1.98 -21.14 3.15
C TYR A 182 0.75 -20.79 2.31
N SER A 183 0.93 -20.30 1.09
CA SER A 183 -0.20 -19.91 0.25
C SER A 183 -0.99 -21.14 -0.23
N ARG A 184 -2.31 -21.05 -0.15
CA ARG A 184 -3.26 -22.06 -0.65
C ARG A 184 -4.23 -21.43 -1.64
N TRP A 185 -3.67 -20.90 -2.72
CA TRP A 185 -4.41 -20.28 -3.83
C TRP A 185 -5.39 -21.26 -4.50
N ASP A 186 -5.17 -22.56 -4.35
CA ASP A 186 -6.11 -23.62 -4.76
C ASP A 186 -7.40 -23.64 -3.92
N LEU A 187 -7.36 -23.16 -2.66
CA LEU A 187 -8.51 -23.09 -1.78
C LEU A 187 -9.17 -21.70 -1.79
N ILE A 188 -8.38 -20.64 -1.78
CA ILE A 188 -8.84 -19.26 -1.66
C ILE A 188 -8.08 -18.38 -2.65
N ASN A 189 -8.79 -17.66 -3.50
CA ASN A 189 -8.23 -16.69 -4.44
C ASN A 189 -8.60 -15.25 -4.10
N LEU A 190 -7.67 -14.33 -4.33
CA LEU A 190 -7.87 -12.89 -4.18
C LEU A 190 -8.11 -12.27 -5.55
N ASN A 191 -9.35 -11.87 -5.84
CA ASN A 191 -9.70 -11.16 -7.07
C ASN A 191 -9.65 -9.65 -6.85
N VAL A 192 -8.93 -8.95 -7.72
CA VAL A 192 -8.71 -7.51 -7.59
C VAL A 192 -9.18 -6.79 -8.85
N ARG A 193 -9.97 -5.74 -8.66
CA ARG A 193 -10.42 -4.88 -9.75
C ARG A 193 -9.29 -3.91 -10.13
N GLN A 194 -8.66 -4.16 -11.27
CA GLN A 194 -7.54 -3.37 -11.80
C GLN A 194 -7.96 -2.08 -12.53
N LYS A 195 -9.26 -1.88 -12.77
CA LYS A 195 -9.80 -0.66 -13.38
C LYS A 195 -10.51 0.20 -12.33
N GLN A 196 -10.55 1.51 -12.57
CA GLN A 196 -11.38 2.43 -11.79
C GLN A 196 -12.85 1.97 -11.86
N TYR A 197 -13.59 2.13 -10.76
CA TYR A 197 -15.01 1.82 -10.76
C TYR A 197 -15.79 2.91 -11.48
N GLU A 198 -16.53 2.51 -12.50
CA GLU A 198 -17.34 3.39 -13.35
C GLU A 198 -18.82 2.96 -13.22
N PRO A 199 -19.67 3.77 -12.55
CA PRO A 199 -21.05 3.38 -12.23
C PRO A 199 -21.98 3.32 -13.44
N LEU A 200 -21.64 4.02 -14.52
CA LEU A 200 -22.38 4.03 -15.78
C LEU A 200 -21.55 3.32 -16.84
N GLN A 201 -21.98 2.11 -17.20
CA GLN A 201 -21.44 1.36 -18.33
C GLN A 201 -22.45 1.42 -19.48
N PRO A 202 -22.02 1.60 -20.74
CA PRO A 202 -22.91 1.44 -21.90
C PRO A 202 -23.56 0.06 -21.89
N LEU A 203 -24.85 -0.03 -22.22
CA LEU A 203 -25.59 -1.30 -22.18
C LEU A 203 -24.94 -2.36 -23.08
N GLU A 204 -24.35 -1.92 -24.19
CA GLU A 204 -23.62 -2.72 -25.18
C GLU A 204 -22.32 -3.33 -24.63
N THR A 205 -21.74 -2.74 -23.57
CA THR A 205 -20.52 -3.28 -22.92
C THR A 205 -20.80 -4.38 -21.89
N THR A 206 -22.09 -4.66 -21.63
CA THR A 206 -22.50 -5.73 -20.71
C THR A 206 -22.48 -7.11 -21.38
N GLU A 207 -22.32 -7.17 -22.71
CA GLU A 207 -22.09 -8.40 -23.44
C GLU A 207 -20.64 -8.84 -23.24
N THR A 208 -20.45 -9.68 -22.23
CA THR A 208 -19.38 -10.68 -22.11
C THR A 208 -17.98 -10.27 -22.62
N GLU A 209 -17.04 -10.16 -21.69
CA GLU A 209 -15.68 -10.69 -21.86
C GLU A 209 -15.77 -12.19 -22.22
N LYS A 210 -16.23 -12.50 -23.43
CA LYS A 210 -16.01 -13.75 -24.13
C LYS A 210 -15.12 -13.37 -25.29
N THR A 211 -14.03 -14.12 -25.42
CA THR A 211 -12.91 -13.94 -26.34
C THR A 211 -12.00 -12.76 -25.99
N VAL A 212 -10.87 -13.08 -25.36
CA VAL A 212 -9.63 -12.31 -25.51
C VAL A 212 -9.26 -12.41 -27.00
N GLU A 213 -9.89 -11.61 -27.84
CA GLU A 213 -9.21 -11.15 -29.05
C GLU A 213 -8.21 -10.13 -28.53
N HIS A 214 -6.93 -10.51 -28.50
CA HIS A 214 -5.89 -9.51 -28.49
C HIS A 214 -6.19 -8.58 -29.66
N GLU A 215 -6.59 -7.34 -29.38
CA GLU A 215 -6.48 -6.25 -30.35
C GLU A 215 -4.98 -6.05 -30.61
N ILE A 216 -4.40 -6.95 -31.41
CA ILE A 216 -3.13 -6.68 -32.05
C ILE A 216 -3.47 -5.55 -33.01
N SER A 217 -2.96 -4.36 -32.71
CA SER A 217 -3.13 -3.21 -33.60
C SER A 217 -2.75 -3.65 -35.01
N SER A 218 -3.58 -3.36 -36.00
CA SER A 218 -3.31 -3.68 -37.41
C SER A 218 -1.90 -3.24 -37.82
N LYS A 219 -1.45 -2.13 -37.23
CA LYS A 219 -0.11 -1.57 -37.38
C LYS A 219 1.00 -2.46 -36.79
N GLN A 220 0.77 -3.07 -35.61
CA GLN A 220 1.72 -4.02 -35.01
C GLN A 220 1.82 -5.32 -35.81
N VAL A 221 0.70 -5.80 -36.37
CA VAL A 221 0.70 -6.98 -37.25
C VAL A 221 1.50 -6.68 -38.53
N GLU A 222 1.28 -5.52 -39.15
CA GLU A 222 2.03 -5.11 -40.35
C GLU A 222 3.53 -4.93 -40.08
N GLU A 223 3.89 -4.30 -38.96
CA GLU A 223 5.30 -4.14 -38.58
C GLU A 223 6.00 -5.48 -38.32
N LEU A 224 5.30 -6.45 -37.70
CA LEU A 224 5.84 -7.79 -37.47
C LEU A 224 5.98 -8.58 -38.77
N LYS A 225 4.99 -8.50 -39.68
CA LYS A 225 5.07 -9.13 -41.00
C LYS A 225 6.24 -8.58 -41.81
N ALA A 226 6.43 -7.27 -41.84
CA ALA A 226 7.55 -6.64 -42.55
C ALA A 226 8.91 -7.04 -41.95
N LYS A 227 8.99 -7.27 -40.63
CA LYS A 227 10.21 -7.78 -39.98
C LYS A 227 10.49 -9.24 -40.34
N ILE A 228 9.44 -10.08 -40.41
CA ILE A 228 9.57 -11.49 -40.80
C ILE A 228 10.07 -11.60 -42.24
N GLU A 229 9.46 -10.86 -43.17
CA GLU A 229 9.84 -10.86 -44.58
C GLU A 229 11.32 -10.47 -44.78
N LYS A 230 11.80 -9.44 -44.06
CA LYS A 230 13.21 -9.06 -44.04
C LYS A 230 14.16 -10.12 -43.48
N ILE A 231 13.69 -10.95 -42.56
CA ILE A 231 14.50 -12.04 -41.99
C ILE A 231 14.54 -13.21 -42.98
N GLU A 232 13.43 -13.53 -43.63
CA GLU A 232 13.35 -14.57 -44.66
C GLU A 232 14.23 -14.25 -45.87
N GLU A 233 14.24 -12.99 -46.34
CA GLU A 233 15.15 -12.54 -47.41
C GLU A 233 16.63 -12.69 -47.03
N LYS A 234 16.97 -12.41 -45.76
CA LYS A 234 18.35 -12.56 -45.26
C LYS A 234 18.78 -14.02 -45.14
N LEU A 235 17.86 -14.90 -44.73
CA LEU A 235 18.12 -16.33 -44.65
C LEU A 235 18.30 -16.96 -46.03
N GLN A 236 17.51 -16.53 -47.02
CA GLN A 236 17.67 -16.99 -48.41
C GLN A 236 18.99 -16.53 -49.04
N THR A 237 19.48 -15.34 -48.68
CA THR A 237 20.78 -14.85 -49.17
C THR A 237 21.97 -15.49 -48.46
N GLU A 238 21.82 -16.00 -47.23
CA GLU A 238 22.84 -16.79 -46.53
C GLU A 238 22.86 -18.27 -46.96
N GLU A 239 21.79 -18.82 -47.56
CA GLU A 239 21.75 -20.18 -48.12
C GLU A 239 22.28 -20.27 -49.56
N GLU A 240 22.47 -19.14 -50.25
CA GLU A 240 22.99 -19.06 -51.64
C GLU A 240 24.51 -18.72 -51.72
N GLU A 241 25.20 -18.50 -50.59
CA GLU A 241 26.67 -18.41 -50.47
C GLU A 241 27.31 -19.73 -50.00
#